data_AF-A0A0Q9YJ91-F1
#
_entry.id   AF-A0A0Q9YJ91-F1
#
_cell.length_a   1.000
_cell.length_b   1.000
_cell.length_c   1.000
_cell.angle_alpha   90.00
_cell.angle_beta   90.00
_cell.angle_gamma   90.00
#
_symmetry.space_group_name_H-M   'P 1'
#
loop_
_entity.id
_entity.type
_entity.pdbx_description
1 polymer ?
#
loop_
_entity_poly.entity_id
_entity_poly.type
_entity_poly.pdbx_seq_one_letter_code
_entity_poly.pdbx_strand_id
1 'polypeptide(L)'
;MFSVVLSTFPVIILGALSYTKATREIEEKVAKENMQVLQQTKISLEYHLETLDNNVTQFILSPFFTSSYERKLTPKDFITYRDLSAAMKRFQTDKIWNDEVELINFKENWAISKRGLEYPNEVRIFNKYSSVKKIPKASVWMTISDQNIESVNLVKKLPLLANKPEGSIVSK
;
A
#
# COMPACT_ATOMS: atom_id res chain seq x y z
N MET A 1 -51.22 17.21 -49.37
CA MET A 1 -51.40 16.81 -47.95
C MET A 1 -50.96 15.36 -47.71
N PHE A 2 -51.46 14.36 -48.45
CA PHE A 2 -51.06 12.94 -48.26
C PHE A 2 -49.56 12.64 -48.48
N SER A 3 -48.89 13.28 -49.45
CA SER A 3 -47.47 13.04 -49.71
C SER A 3 -46.52 13.45 -48.58
N VAL A 4 -46.89 14.46 -47.79
CA VAL A 4 -46.08 14.92 -46.64
C VAL A 4 -46.11 13.88 -45.52
N VAL A 5 -47.30 13.40 -45.17
CA VAL A 5 -47.48 12.36 -44.14
C VAL A 5 -46.75 11.07 -44.52
N LEU A 6 -46.80 10.68 -45.79
CA LEU A 6 -46.09 9.48 -46.28
C LEU A 6 -44.56 9.62 -46.24
N SER A 7 -44.04 10.84 -46.39
CA SER A 7 -42.60 11.15 -46.29
C SER A 7 -42.10 11.32 -44.85
N THR A 8 -42.93 11.82 -43.93
CA THR A 8 -42.55 12.06 -42.53
C THR A 8 -42.60 10.79 -41.69
N PHE A 9 -43.51 9.87 -42.00
CA PHE A 9 -43.65 8.59 -41.28
C PHE A 9 -42.34 7.76 -41.19
N PRO A 10 -41.59 7.51 -42.28
CA PRO A 10 -40.33 6.79 -42.19
C PRO A 10 -39.26 7.56 -41.40
N VAL A 11 -39.27 8.90 -41.46
CA VAL A 11 -38.32 9.74 -40.70
C VAL A 11 -38.56 9.61 -39.20
N ILE A 12 -39.83 9.60 -38.76
CA ILE A 12 -40.18 9.39 -37.35
C ILE A 12 -39.75 8.01 -36.88
N ILE A 13 -39.99 6.95 -37.68
CA ILE A 13 -39.56 5.59 -37.35
C ILE A 13 -38.04 5.51 -37.23
N LEU A 14 -37.31 6.08 -38.19
CA LEU A 14 -35.85 6.13 -38.15
C LEU A 14 -35.33 6.91 -36.94
N GLY A 15 -35.97 8.03 -36.60
CA GLY A 15 -35.65 8.80 -35.40
C GLY A 15 -35.86 7.99 -34.11
N ALA A 16 -36.98 7.28 -33.99
CA ALA A 16 -37.28 6.43 -32.83
C ALA A 16 -36.29 5.25 -32.71
N LEU A 17 -35.96 4.59 -33.83
CA LEU A 17 -34.97 3.51 -33.85
C LEU A 17 -33.55 4.02 -33.57
N SER A 18 -33.20 5.20 -34.05
CA SER A 18 -31.92 5.84 -33.78
C SER A 18 -31.78 6.22 -32.31
N TYR A 19 -32.83 6.80 -31.71
CA TYR A 19 -32.84 7.17 -30.30
C TYR A 19 -32.68 5.96 -29.38
N THR A 20 -33.41 4.88 -29.64
CA THR A 20 -33.33 3.65 -28.83
C THR A 20 -31.96 2.98 -28.93
N LYS A 21 -31.37 2.90 -30.14
CA LYS A 21 -30.00 2.38 -30.32
C LYS A 21 -28.95 3.25 -29.62
N ALA A 22 -28.99 4.56 -29.83
CA ALA A 22 -28.03 5.48 -29.24
C ALA A 22 -28.08 5.43 -27.72
N THR A 23 -29.28 5.36 -27.13
CA THR A 23 -29.45 5.25 -25.68
C THR A 23 -28.83 3.95 -25.15
N ARG A 24 -29.12 2.81 -25.80
CA ARG A 24 -28.55 1.51 -25.39
C ARG A 24 -27.02 1.47 -25.49
N GLU A 25 -26.47 2.00 -26.58
CA GLU A 25 -25.01 2.07 -26.77
C GLU A 25 -24.33 2.96 -25.72
N ILE A 26 -24.95 4.08 -25.35
CA ILE A 26 -24.44 4.96 -24.29
C ILE A 26 -24.46 4.24 -22.94
N GLU A 27 -25.57 3.57 -22.59
CA GLU A 27 -25.69 2.81 -21.34
C GLU A 27 -24.64 1.69 -21.25
N GLU A 28 -24.49 0.89 -22.31
CA GLU A 28 -23.48 -0.17 -22.39
C GLU A 28 -22.05 0.40 -22.30
N LYS A 29 -21.77 1.52 -22.98
CA LYS A 29 -20.46 2.16 -22.98
C LYS A 29 -20.09 2.69 -21.60
N VAL A 30 -21.01 3.38 -20.92
CA VAL A 30 -20.77 3.90 -19.56
C VAL A 30 -20.53 2.75 -18.57
N ALA A 31 -21.32 1.67 -18.66
CA ALA A 31 -21.12 0.49 -17.83
C ALA A 31 -19.73 -0.14 -18.06
N LYS A 32 -19.32 -0.27 -19.34
CA LYS A 32 -18.01 -0.79 -19.71
C LYS A 32 -16.86 0.11 -19.27
N GLU A 33 -16.99 1.42 -19.45
CA GLU A 33 -15.99 2.41 -19.03
C GLU A 33 -15.82 2.39 -17.51
N ASN A 34 -16.91 2.37 -16.74
CA ASN A 34 -16.86 2.24 -15.28
C ASN A 34 -16.14 0.95 -14.85
N MET A 35 -16.46 -0.18 -15.48
CA MET A 35 -15.78 -1.45 -15.20
C MET A 35 -14.29 -1.37 -15.54
N GLN A 36 -13.93 -0.76 -16.66
CA GLN A 36 -12.55 -0.60 -17.09
C GLN A 36 -11.75 0.28 -16.12
N VAL A 37 -12.34 1.38 -15.63
CA VAL A 37 -11.71 2.25 -14.62
C VAL A 37 -11.47 1.48 -13.31
N LEU A 38 -12.45 0.68 -12.87
CA LEU A 38 -12.30 -0.16 -11.68
C LEU A 38 -11.17 -1.19 -11.84
N GLN A 39 -11.09 -1.83 -13.01
CA GLN A 39 -10.02 -2.78 -13.32
C GLN A 39 -8.65 -2.11 -13.34
N GLN A 40 -8.53 -0.93 -13.96
CA GLN A 40 -7.28 -0.17 -13.98
C GLN A 40 -6.85 0.24 -12.57
N THR A 41 -7.81 0.69 -11.75
CA THR A 41 -7.56 1.05 -10.35
C THR A 41 -7.05 -0.15 -9.57
N LYS A 42 -7.66 -1.32 -9.75
CA LYS A 42 -7.20 -2.57 -9.12
C LYS A 42 -5.77 -2.93 -9.54
N ILE A 43 -5.48 -2.91 -10.85
CA ILE A 43 -4.13 -3.24 -11.35
C ILE A 43 -3.09 -2.29 -10.78
N SER A 44 -3.40 -0.99 -10.73
CA SER A 44 -2.51 0.01 -10.15
C SER A 44 -2.27 -0.24 -8.65
N LEU A 45 -3.30 -0.64 -7.90
CA LEU A 45 -3.16 -1.00 -6.50
C LEU A 45 -2.28 -2.25 -6.33
N GLU A 46 -2.53 -3.30 -7.10
CA GLU A 46 -1.74 -4.54 -7.05
C GLU A 46 -0.27 -4.29 -7.36
N TYR A 47 0.02 -3.54 -8.43
CA TYR A 47 1.38 -3.17 -8.80
C TYR A 47 2.08 -2.36 -7.70
N HIS A 48 1.37 -1.42 -7.07
CA HIS A 48 1.90 -0.62 -5.97
C HIS A 48 2.24 -1.50 -4.76
N LEU A 49 1.33 -2.39 -4.33
CA LEU A 49 1.56 -3.30 -3.21
C LEU A 49 2.71 -4.29 -3.48
N GLU A 50 2.81 -4.82 -4.70
CA GLU A 50 3.91 -5.71 -5.11
C GLU A 50 5.26 -4.97 -5.12
N THR A 51 5.27 -3.74 -5.63
CA THR A 51 6.48 -2.90 -5.66
C THR A 51 6.95 -2.56 -4.25
N LEU A 52 6.02 -2.20 -3.35
CA LEU A 52 6.33 -1.95 -1.95
C LEU A 52 6.90 -3.19 -1.26
N ASP A 53 6.29 -4.36 -1.46
CA ASP A 53 6.77 -5.62 -0.89
C ASP A 53 8.18 -5.96 -1.38
N ASN A 54 8.43 -5.82 -2.68
CA ASN A 54 9.73 -6.07 -3.30
C ASN A 54 10.80 -5.10 -2.80
N ASN A 55 10.50 -3.80 -2.71
CA ASN A 55 11.43 -2.78 -2.23
C ASN A 55 11.82 -3.01 -0.76
N VAL A 56 10.83 -3.27 0.10
CA VAL A 56 11.08 -3.58 1.52
C VAL A 56 11.90 -4.87 1.65
N THR A 57 11.58 -5.90 0.86
CA THR A 57 12.33 -7.17 0.86
C THR A 57 13.80 -6.96 0.46
N GLN A 58 14.06 -6.26 -0.64
CA GLN A 58 15.41 -5.97 -1.11
C GLN A 58 16.20 -5.15 -0.09
N PHE A 59 15.55 -4.19 0.58
CA PHE A 59 16.20 -3.41 1.63
C PHE A 59 16.59 -4.26 2.84
N ILE A 60 15.68 -5.10 3.35
CA ILE A 60 15.96 -5.96 4.50
C ILE A 60 17.10 -6.94 4.21
N LEU A 61 17.19 -7.43 2.97
CA LEU A 61 18.24 -8.35 2.54
C LEU A 61 19.57 -7.65 2.20
N SER A 62 19.61 -6.31 2.21
CA SER A 62 20.82 -5.57 1.88
C SER A 62 21.89 -5.70 2.97
N PRO A 63 23.19 -5.79 2.61
CA PRO A 63 24.28 -5.81 3.59
C PRO A 63 24.31 -4.58 4.50
N PHE A 64 23.88 -3.43 3.98
CA PHE A 64 23.75 -2.19 4.76
C PHE A 64 22.72 -2.35 5.89
N PHE A 65 21.55 -2.90 5.57
CA PHE A 65 20.52 -3.13 6.57
C PHE A 65 20.96 -4.16 7.62
N THR A 66 21.44 -5.33 7.20
CA THR A 66 21.83 -6.41 8.14
C THR A 66 22.93 -5.95 9.09
N SER A 67 23.97 -5.29 8.58
CA SER A 67 25.07 -4.78 9.40
C SER A 67 24.67 -3.63 10.35
N SER A 68 23.64 -2.86 10.00
CA SER A 68 23.10 -1.79 10.84
C SER A 68 22.09 -2.32 11.87
N TYR A 69 21.31 -3.33 11.49
CA TYR A 69 20.28 -3.96 12.33
C TYR A 69 20.88 -4.76 13.50
N GLU A 70 22.05 -5.36 13.32
CA GLU A 70 22.75 -6.08 14.39
C GLU A 70 23.38 -5.17 15.45
N ARG A 71 23.37 -3.84 15.26
CA ARG A 71 23.98 -2.88 16.17
C ARG A 71 22.94 -2.18 17.02
N LYS A 72 23.34 -1.84 18.24
CA LYS A 72 22.58 -0.93 19.10
C LYS A 72 22.70 0.50 18.56
N LEU A 73 21.58 1.10 18.17
CA LEU A 73 21.56 2.50 17.75
C LEU A 73 21.47 3.42 18.97
N THR A 74 22.45 4.31 19.09
CA THR A 74 22.46 5.40 20.06
C THR A 74 22.38 6.76 19.34
N PRO A 75 22.12 7.87 20.06
CA PRO A 75 22.15 9.20 19.44
C PRO A 75 23.50 9.55 18.78
N LYS A 76 24.59 8.86 19.16
CA LYS A 76 25.91 9.02 18.54
C LYS A 76 26.00 8.39 17.15
N ASP A 77 25.11 7.45 16.84
CA ASP A 77 25.05 6.71 15.57
C ASP A 77 24.12 7.40 14.55
N PHE A 78 24.06 8.74 14.60
CA PHE A 78 23.16 9.55 13.79
C PHE A 78 23.30 9.28 12.29
N ILE A 79 24.52 9.00 11.80
CA ILE A 79 24.75 8.68 10.39
C ILE A 79 23.98 7.41 9.99
N THR A 80 24.11 6.34 10.77
CA THR A 80 23.40 5.07 10.52
C THR A 80 21.89 5.25 10.60
N TYR A 81 21.41 5.98 11.61
CA TYR A 81 19.99 6.34 11.71
C TYR A 81 19.50 7.11 10.49
N ARG A 82 20.21 8.15 10.08
CA ARG A 82 19.87 9.00 8.93
C ARG A 82 19.81 8.18 7.66
N ASP A 83 20.79 7.31 7.43
CA ASP A 83 20.89 6.52 6.21
C ASP A 83 19.80 5.43 6.18
N LEU A 84 19.47 4.80 7.31
CA LEU A 84 18.31 3.90 7.44
C LEU A 84 16.99 4.66 7.18
N SER A 85 16.80 5.82 7.80
CA SER A 85 15.59 6.64 7.61
C SER A 85 15.45 7.12 6.16
N ALA A 86 16.55 7.51 5.52
CA ALA A 86 16.57 7.90 4.12
C ALA A 86 16.23 6.72 3.20
N ALA A 87 16.72 5.51 3.49
CA ALA A 87 16.38 4.31 2.75
C ALA A 87 14.89 3.95 2.91
N MET A 88 14.35 4.02 4.14
CA MET A 88 12.92 3.78 4.39
C MET A 88 12.00 4.77 3.66
N LYS A 89 12.40 6.05 3.59
CA LYS A 89 11.66 7.07 2.83
C LYS A 89 11.58 6.79 1.33
N ARG A 90 12.52 6.04 0.77
CA ARG A 90 12.50 5.67 -0.66
C ARG A 90 11.39 4.67 -1.01
N PHE A 91 10.81 3.99 -0.02
CA PHE A 91 9.66 3.10 -0.25
C PHE A 91 8.37 3.88 -0.49
N GLN A 92 8.32 5.14 -0.06
CA GLN A 92 7.21 6.07 -0.29
C GLN A 92 7.33 6.66 -1.70
N THR A 93 7.20 5.80 -2.71
CA THR A 93 7.51 6.14 -4.10
C THR A 93 6.46 7.03 -4.76
N ASP A 94 5.24 7.07 -4.21
CA ASP A 94 4.10 7.75 -4.82
C ASP A 94 3.51 8.83 -3.91
N LYS A 95 3.29 10.03 -4.45
CA LYS A 95 2.60 11.13 -3.74
C LYS A 95 1.13 10.86 -3.44
N ILE A 96 0.55 9.85 -4.10
CA ILE A 96 -0.87 9.51 -4.00
C ILE A 96 -1.13 8.61 -2.79
N TRP A 97 -0.17 7.72 -2.47
CA TRP A 97 -0.27 6.73 -1.41
C TRP A 97 0.54 7.22 -0.21
N ASN A 98 -0.11 7.42 0.94
CA ASN A 98 0.54 8.00 2.12
C ASN A 98 1.21 6.91 2.96
N ASP A 99 2.22 6.27 2.36
CA ASP A 99 2.87 5.10 2.95
C ASP A 99 3.71 5.50 4.17
N GLU A 100 3.56 4.80 5.28
CA GLU A 100 4.35 5.03 6.49
C GLU A 100 5.10 3.77 6.89
N VAL A 101 6.44 3.85 6.90
CA VAL A 101 7.30 2.71 7.22
C VAL A 101 7.85 2.90 8.63
N GLU A 102 7.58 1.93 9.50
CA GLU A 102 8.08 1.82 10.87
C GLU A 102 8.99 0.58 10.97
N LEU A 103 10.19 0.75 11.52
CA LEU A 103 11.18 -0.33 11.72
C LEU A 103 11.36 -0.58 13.22
N ILE A 104 11.28 -1.83 13.65
CA ILE A 104 11.34 -2.20 15.07
C ILE A 104 12.37 -3.30 15.25
N ASN A 105 13.34 -3.06 16.12
CA ASN A 105 14.35 -4.02 16.54
C ASN A 105 14.09 -4.43 18.00
N PHE A 106 13.58 -5.64 18.20
CA PHE A 106 13.30 -6.16 19.54
C PHE A 106 14.56 -6.70 20.24
N LYS A 107 15.62 -7.03 19.50
CA LYS A 107 16.88 -7.51 20.07
C LYS A 107 17.69 -6.37 20.67
N GLU A 108 17.90 -5.31 19.90
CA GLU A 108 18.70 -4.16 20.30
C GLU A 108 17.87 -3.03 20.94
N ASN A 109 16.56 -3.23 21.09
CA ASN A 109 15.66 -2.35 21.81
C ASN A 109 15.61 -0.92 21.24
N TRP A 110 15.35 -0.80 19.93
CA TRP A 110 15.14 0.49 19.27
C TRP A 110 14.10 0.38 18.15
N ALA A 111 13.47 1.50 17.80
CA ALA A 111 12.55 1.60 16.68
C ALA A 111 12.78 2.90 15.90
N ILE A 112 12.55 2.88 14.60
CA ILE A 112 12.60 4.06 13.73
C ILE A 112 11.20 4.28 13.16
N SER A 113 10.66 5.47 13.38
CA SER A 113 9.37 5.91 12.83
C SER A 113 9.53 7.28 12.17
N LYS A 114 8.43 7.84 11.64
CA LYS A 114 8.42 9.24 11.17
C LYS A 114 8.79 10.26 12.26
N ARG A 115 8.70 9.88 13.55
CA ARG A 115 9.01 10.75 14.69
C ARG A 115 10.48 10.74 15.08
N GLY A 116 11.25 9.75 14.65
CA GLY A 116 12.64 9.62 15.05
C GLY A 116 13.02 8.20 15.46
N LEU A 117 14.14 8.13 16.19
CA LEU A 117 14.59 6.94 16.90
C LEU A 117 13.88 6.89 18.25
N GLU A 118 13.05 5.86 18.46
CA GLU A 118 12.29 5.62 19.68
C GLU A 118 12.89 4.41 20.42
N TYR A 119 12.82 4.42 21.76
CA TYR A 119 13.28 3.34 22.62
C TYR A 119 12.11 2.70 23.40
N PRO A 120 12.21 1.46 23.91
CA PRO A 120 11.08 0.77 24.56
C PRO A 120 10.47 1.49 25.76
N ASN A 121 11.26 2.33 26.45
CA ASN A 121 10.78 3.20 27.53
C ASN A 121 9.78 4.27 27.05
N GLU A 122 9.66 4.51 25.74
CA GLU A 122 8.66 5.40 25.14
C GLU A 122 7.35 4.66 24.76
N VAL A 123 7.25 3.35 25.10
CA VAL A 123 6.07 2.47 25.23
C VAL A 123 5.15 2.28 24.00
N ARG A 124 5.05 3.25 23.09
CA ARG A 124 3.95 3.34 22.12
C ARG A 124 4.08 2.38 20.93
N ILE A 125 5.21 2.40 20.23
CA ILE A 125 5.46 1.51 19.08
C ILE A 125 5.58 0.05 19.53
N PHE A 126 6.30 -0.21 20.62
CA PHE A 126 6.51 -1.56 21.13
C PHE A 126 5.21 -2.21 21.62
N ASN A 127 4.29 -1.45 22.23
CA ASN A 127 2.97 -1.96 22.61
C ASN A 127 2.08 -2.22 21.39
N LYS A 128 2.07 -1.29 20.42
CA LYS A 128 1.27 -1.39 19.20
C LYS A 128 1.57 -2.66 18.39
N TYR A 129 2.84 -3.05 18.32
CA TYR A 129 3.28 -4.22 17.54
C TYR A 129 3.66 -5.43 18.40
N SER A 130 3.24 -5.46 19.66
CA SER A 130 3.43 -6.62 20.54
C SER A 130 2.68 -7.87 20.04
N SER A 131 1.52 -7.68 19.40
CA SER A 131 0.71 -8.74 18.78
C SER A 131 1.34 -9.32 17.51
N VAL A 132 2.11 -8.51 16.77
CA VAL A 132 2.83 -8.92 15.55
C VAL A 132 3.87 -10.00 15.82
N LYS A 133 4.47 -10.03 17.02
CA LYS A 133 5.42 -11.08 17.42
C LYS A 133 4.82 -12.49 17.26
N LYS A 134 3.51 -12.64 17.49
CA LYS A 134 2.81 -13.94 17.51
C LYS A 134 2.48 -14.50 16.12
N ILE A 135 2.67 -13.73 15.05
CA ILE A 135 2.28 -14.15 13.69
C ILE A 135 3.29 -15.16 13.12
N PRO A 136 2.94 -16.42 12.81
CA PRO A 136 3.93 -17.43 12.44
C PRO A 136 4.64 -17.18 11.10
N LYS A 137 4.04 -16.38 10.21
CA LYS A 137 4.57 -16.10 8.85
C LYS A 137 5.57 -14.93 8.86
N ALA A 138 6.58 -15.02 7.99
CA ALA A 138 7.65 -14.02 7.88
C ALA A 138 7.25 -12.73 7.15
N SER A 139 6.23 -12.77 6.28
CA SER A 139 5.68 -11.62 5.55
C SER A 139 4.17 -11.77 5.42
N VAL A 140 3.40 -10.79 5.90
CA VAL A 140 1.94 -10.83 5.89
C VAL A 140 1.37 -9.43 5.69
N TRP A 141 0.37 -9.31 4.83
CA TRP A 141 -0.53 -8.16 4.79
C TRP A 141 -1.66 -8.37 5.80
N MET A 142 -1.85 -7.42 6.72
CA MET A 142 -2.89 -7.50 7.75
C MET A 142 -3.49 -6.13 8.05
N THR A 143 -4.77 -6.12 8.43
CA THR A 143 -5.40 -4.90 8.93
C THR A 143 -5.00 -4.66 10.38
N ILE A 144 -4.43 -3.49 10.68
CA ILE A 144 -4.12 -3.06 12.04
C ILE A 144 -4.98 -1.84 12.34
N SER A 145 -5.75 -1.92 13.43
CA SER A 145 -6.53 -0.80 13.95
C SER A 145 -5.66 0.02 14.90
N ASP A 146 -5.48 1.30 14.59
CA ASP A 146 -4.76 2.28 15.40
C ASP A 146 -5.72 3.43 15.70
N GLN A 147 -6.12 3.59 16.96
CA GLN A 147 -7.06 4.63 17.38
C GLN A 147 -8.36 4.69 16.55
N ASN A 148 -8.97 3.52 16.28
CA ASN A 148 -10.20 3.37 15.48
C ASN A 148 -10.04 3.60 13.97
N ILE A 149 -8.81 3.75 13.48
CA ILE A 149 -8.51 3.81 12.04
C ILE A 149 -7.93 2.46 11.62
N GLU A 150 -8.65 1.75 10.75
CA GLU A 150 -8.16 0.52 10.13
C GLU A 150 -7.26 0.86 8.94
N SER A 151 -6.06 0.29 8.92
CA SER A 151 -5.11 0.42 7.82
C SER A 151 -4.63 -0.96 7.39
N VAL A 152 -4.42 -1.16 6.10
CA VAL A 152 -3.79 -2.37 5.57
C VAL A 152 -2.29 -2.20 5.71
N ASN A 153 -1.64 -3.10 6.46
CA ASN A 153 -0.23 -3.00 6.81
C ASN A 153 0.52 -4.20 6.26
N LEU A 154 1.67 -3.97 5.62
CA LEU A 154 2.66 -4.99 5.35
C LEU A 154 3.54 -5.19 6.58
N VAL A 155 3.54 -6.39 7.13
CA VAL A 155 4.34 -6.77 8.29
C VAL A 155 5.37 -7.81 7.88
N LYS A 156 6.66 -7.46 7.96
CA LYS A 156 7.78 -8.35 7.70
C LYS A 156 8.60 -8.59 8.96
N LYS A 157 8.83 -9.85 9.29
CA LYS A 157 9.67 -10.27 10.42
C LYS A 157 11.15 -10.19 10.07
N LEU A 158 11.95 -9.80 11.05
CA LEU A 158 13.39 -9.63 10.92
C LEU A 158 14.13 -10.55 11.89
N PRO A 159 15.26 -11.16 11.48
CA PRO A 159 15.67 -11.38 10.09
C PRO A 159 14.66 -12.30 9.35
N LEU A 160 14.46 -12.10 8.04
CA LEU A 160 13.43 -12.83 7.25
C LEU A 160 13.59 -14.36 7.26
N LEU A 161 14.82 -14.85 7.43
CA LEU A 161 15.17 -16.27 7.38
C LEU A 161 15.39 -16.89 8.77
N ALA A 162 15.16 -16.14 9.85
CA ALA A 162 15.42 -16.63 11.20
C ALA A 162 14.22 -17.41 11.77
N ASN A 163 14.48 -18.60 12.32
CA ASN A 163 13.47 -19.38 13.06
C ASN A 163 12.97 -18.67 14.33
N LYS A 164 13.68 -17.63 14.81
CA LYS A 164 13.27 -16.75 15.89
C LYS A 164 13.30 -15.29 15.40
N PRO A 165 12.16 -14.62 15.25
CA PRO A 165 12.12 -13.23 14.80
C PRO A 165 12.57 -12.29 15.92
N GLU A 166 13.60 -11.51 15.64
CA GLU A 166 14.23 -10.54 16.54
C GLU A 166 13.74 -9.10 16.28
N GLY A 167 12.91 -8.88 15.26
CA GLY A 167 12.34 -7.58 14.89
C GLY A 167 11.19 -7.65 13.89
N SER A 168 10.67 -6.50 13.51
CA SER A 168 9.67 -6.37 12.45
C SER A 168 9.77 -5.01 11.73
N ILE A 169 9.56 -5.01 10.42
CA ILE A 169 9.23 -3.81 9.64
C ILE A 169 7.73 -3.82 9.38
N VAL A 170 7.12 -2.66 9.55
CA VAL A 170 5.71 -2.44 9.25
C VAL A 170 5.60 -1.28 8.27
N SER A 171 4.96 -1.51 7.12
CA SER A 171 4.56 -0.44 6.20
C SER A 171 3.05 -0.31 6.23
N LYS A 172 2.55 0.91 6.44
CA LYS A 172 1.15 1.33 6.30
C LYS A 172 0.92 1.92 4.93
#